data_AF-A0A518UBH9-F1
#
_entry.id   AF-A0A518UBH9-F1
#
_cell.length_a   1.000
_cell.length_b   1.000
_cell.length_c   1.000
_cell.angle_alpha   90.00
_cell.angle_beta   90.00
_cell.angle_gamma   90.00
#
_symmetry.space_group_name_H-M   'P 1'
#
loop_
_entity.id
_entity.type
_entity.pdbx_description
1 polymer ?
#
loop_
_entity_poly.entity_id
_entity_poly.type
_entity_poly.pdbx_seq_one_letter_code
_entity_poly.pdbx_strand_id
1 'polypeptide(L)'
;MSALSNHATAPKKATNVSLAESLLSEARELRINVSQAAEAGLARAVAEKRTELWLKENREAIESSNAFVEEHGLPLEKHRMF
;
A
#
# COMPACT_ATOMS: atom_id res chain seq x y z
N MET A 1 -10.03 9.89 5.33
CA MET A 1 -8.63 10.35 5.19
C MET A 1 -7.71 9.20 5.55
N SER A 2 -7.34 8.37 4.56
CA SER A 2 -6.44 7.23 4.81
C SER A 2 -5.05 7.77 5.15
N ALA A 3 -4.61 7.55 6.38
CA ALA A 3 -3.31 7.98 6.85
C ALA A 3 -2.24 7.36 5.95
N LEU A 4 -1.48 8.22 5.27
CA LEU A 4 -0.18 7.84 4.71
C LEU A 4 0.60 7.17 5.84
N SER A 5 0.77 5.85 5.75
CA SER A 5 1.47 5.05 6.75
C SER A 5 2.93 5.46 6.73
N ASN A 6 3.31 6.49 7.49
CA ASN A 6 4.67 6.99 7.50
C ASN A 6 5.56 6.09 8.37
N HIS A 7 5.89 4.93 7.83
CA HIS A 7 6.79 3.97 8.48
C HIS A 7 8.24 4.48 8.55
N ALA A 8 8.60 5.49 7.74
CA ALA A 8 9.97 6.01 7.64
C ALA A 8 10.48 6.78 8.87
N THR A 9 9.58 7.31 9.71
CA THR A 9 9.97 8.09 10.91
C THR A 9 9.62 7.40 12.22
N ALA A 10 9.14 6.17 12.18
CA ALA A 10 8.75 5.43 13.36
C ALA A 10 9.97 4.81 14.07
N PRO A 11 9.96 4.70 15.41
CA PRO A 11 11.02 4.00 16.14
C PRO A 11 11.12 2.54 15.69
N LYS A 12 12.34 2.09 15.36
CA LYS A 12 12.59 0.74 14.86
C LYS A 12 12.64 -0.25 16.01
N LYS A 13 11.91 -1.36 15.88
CA LYS A 13 11.98 -2.49 16.81
C LYS A 13 12.75 -3.64 16.15
N ALA A 14 13.80 -4.11 16.81
CA ALA A 14 14.53 -5.30 16.38
C ALA A 14 13.59 -6.52 16.43
N THR A 15 13.50 -7.22 15.30
CA THR A 15 12.65 -8.41 15.14
C THR A 15 13.48 -9.50 14.47
N ASN A 16 13.50 -10.70 15.05
CA ASN A 16 14.17 -11.85 14.46
C ASN A 16 13.30 -12.41 13.33
N VAL A 17 13.87 -12.55 12.14
CA VAL A 17 13.20 -13.11 10.95
C VAL A 17 14.04 -14.25 10.39
N SER A 18 13.38 -15.29 9.90
CA SER A 18 14.03 -16.42 9.24
C SER A 18 13.94 -16.22 7.73
N LEU A 19 15.11 -16.19 7.06
CA LEU A 19 15.24 -16.08 5.62
C LEU A 19 16.13 -17.21 5.10
N ALA A 20 16.00 -17.54 3.81
CA ALA A 20 16.85 -18.55 3.18
C ALA A 20 18.33 -18.14 3.28
N GLU A 21 19.18 -19.10 3.65
CA GLU A 21 20.62 -18.87 3.81
C GLU A 21 21.27 -18.42 2.50
N SER A 22 20.90 -19.04 1.37
CA SER A 22 21.39 -18.65 0.04
C SER A 22 21.10 -17.18 -0.28
N LEU A 23 19.90 -16.69 0.05
CA LEU A 23 19.50 -15.31 -0.15
C LEU A 23 20.29 -14.34 0.74
N LEU A 24 20.58 -14.73 1.99
CA LEU A 24 21.39 -13.93 2.90
C LEU A 24 22.85 -13.85 2.43
N SER A 25 23.40 -14.94 1.92
CA SER A 25 24.75 -14.98 1.34
C SER A 25 24.84 -14.09 0.11
N GLU A 26 23.90 -14.20 -0.83
CA GLU A 26 23.81 -13.34 -2.01
C GLU A 26 23.66 -11.86 -1.62
N ALA A 27 22.79 -11.54 -0.66
CA ALA A 27 22.62 -10.17 -0.18
C ALA A 27 23.91 -9.61 0.42
N ARG A 28 24.72 -10.42 1.13
CA ARG A 28 26.03 -10.00 1.66
C ARG A 28 27.03 -9.74 0.55
N GLU A 29 27.11 -10.61 -0.45
CA GLU A 29 27.99 -10.45 -1.62
C GLU A 29 27.66 -9.16 -2.38
N LEU A 30 26.38 -8.88 -2.55
CA LEU A 30 25.87 -7.68 -3.22
C LEU A 30 25.85 -6.43 -2.33
N ARG A 31 26.31 -6.52 -1.07
CA ARG A 31 26.29 -5.44 -0.07
C ARG A 31 24.91 -4.82 0.15
N ILE A 32 23.86 -5.63 0.06
CA ILE A 32 22.47 -5.21 0.29
C ILE A 32 22.22 -5.09 1.79
N ASN A 33 21.59 -3.99 2.20
CA ASN A 33 21.12 -3.82 3.57
C ASN A 33 19.83 -4.62 3.79
N VAL A 34 19.97 -5.83 4.33
CA VAL A 34 18.86 -6.76 4.57
C VAL A 34 17.75 -6.13 5.42
N SER A 35 18.09 -5.38 6.47
CA SER A 35 17.10 -4.75 7.35
C SER A 35 16.27 -3.71 6.60
N GLN A 36 16.91 -2.87 5.78
CA GLN A 36 16.22 -1.87 4.98
C GLN A 36 15.34 -2.51 3.89
N ALA A 37 15.86 -3.55 3.22
CA ALA A 37 15.12 -4.28 2.20
C ALA A 37 13.89 -4.99 2.80
N ALA A 38 14.04 -5.62 3.96
CA ALA A 38 12.95 -6.27 4.68
C ALA A 38 11.88 -5.26 5.13
N GLU A 39 12.29 -4.10 5.65
CA GLU A 39 11.38 -3.01 6.03
C GLU A 39 10.58 -2.51 4.83
N ALA A 40 11.24 -2.27 3.69
CA ALA A 40 10.59 -1.83 2.47
C ALA A 40 9.62 -2.88 1.90
N GLY A 41 10.00 -4.16 1.92
CA GLY A 41 9.16 -5.27 1.49
C GLY A 41 7.92 -5.41 2.37
N LEU A 42 8.09 -5.35 3.69
CA LEU A 42 6.99 -5.42 4.64
C LEU A 42 6.03 -4.23 4.51
N ALA A 43 6.56 -3.02 4.37
CA ALA A 43 5.74 -1.82 4.16
C ALA A 43 4.85 -1.94 2.91
N ARG A 44 5.40 -2.50 1.82
CA ARG A 44 4.67 -2.72 0.57
C ARG A 44 3.56 -3.75 0.74
N ALA A 45 3.86 -4.91 1.34
CA ALA A 45 2.87 -5.95 1.61
C ALA A 45 1.74 -5.46 2.52
N VAL A 46 2.07 -4.66 3.55
CA VAL A 46 1.07 -4.04 4.43
C VAL A 46 0.20 -3.05 3.64
N ALA A 47 0.78 -2.20 2.81
CA ALA A 47 0.02 -1.24 2.01
C ALA A 47 -0.93 -1.94 1.04
N GLU A 48 -0.46 -2.96 0.32
CA GLU A 48 -1.28 -3.79 -0.57
C GLU A 48 -2.46 -4.41 0.19
N LYS A 49 -2.19 -5.02 1.35
CA LYS A 49 -3.25 -5.66 2.13
C LYS A 49 -4.28 -4.66 2.66
N ARG A 50 -3.84 -3.47 3.07
CA ARG A 50 -4.76 -2.41 3.51
C ARG A 50 -5.62 -1.92 2.36
N THR A 51 -5.06 -1.77 1.16
CA THR A 51 -5.82 -1.42 -0.04
C THR A 51 -6.88 -2.47 -0.36
N GLU A 52 -6.52 -3.76 -0.33
CA GLU A 52 -7.49 -4.85 -0.54
C GLU A 52 -8.65 -4.80 0.46
N LEU A 53 -8.34 -4.63 1.75
CA LEU A 53 -9.35 -4.53 2.80
C LEU A 53 -10.24 -3.31 2.60
N TRP A 54 -9.66 -2.16 2.31
CA TRP A 54 -10.40 -0.93 2.06
C TRP A 54 -11.35 -1.07 0.86
N LEU A 55 -10.88 -1.66 -0.25
CA LEU A 55 -11.72 -1.93 -1.42
C LEU A 55 -12.88 -2.87 -1.11
N LYS A 56 -12.64 -3.88 -0.26
CA LYS A 56 -13.69 -4.80 0.18
C LYS A 56 -14.73 -4.09 1.04
N GLU A 57 -14.29 -3.27 1.99
CA GLU A 57 -15.16 -2.52 2.91
C GLU A 57 -15.97 -1.44 2.19
N ASN A 58 -15.40 -0.82 1.15
CA ASN A 58 -16.03 0.32 0.45
C ASN A 58 -16.72 -0.10 -0.85
N ARG A 59 -16.83 -1.40 -1.13
CA ARG A 59 -17.41 -1.92 -2.38
C ARG A 59 -18.80 -1.37 -2.65
N GLU A 60 -19.71 -1.47 -1.68
CA GLU A 60 -21.09 -1.00 -1.83
C GLU A 60 -21.15 0.53 -2.06
N ALA A 61 -20.31 1.29 -1.37
CA ALA A 61 -20.23 2.74 -1.54
C ALA A 61 -19.71 3.12 -2.94
N ILE A 62 -18.71 2.39 -3.44
CA ILE A 62 -18.16 2.57 -4.79
C ILE A 62 -19.22 2.19 -5.83
N GLU A 63 -19.90 1.07 -5.69
CA GLU A 63 -20.97 0.62 -6.59
C GLU A 63 -22.14 1.61 -6.63
N SER A 64 -22.59 2.09 -5.47
CA SER A 64 -23.63 3.12 -5.37
C SER A 64 -23.22 4.43 -6.05
N SER A 65 -21.98 4.89 -5.81
CA SER A 65 -21.44 6.08 -6.47
C SER A 65 -21.31 5.91 -7.98
N ASN A 66 -20.91 4.73 -8.45
CA ASN A 66 -20.81 4.43 -9.88
C ASN A 66 -22.20 4.42 -10.52
N ALA A 67 -23.18 3.75 -9.91
CA ALA A 67 -24.56 3.71 -10.40
C ALA A 67 -25.16 5.12 -10.52
N PHE A 68 -24.91 5.99 -9.53
CA PHE A 68 -25.35 7.39 -9.58
C PHE A 68 -24.74 8.16 -10.74
N VAL A 69 -23.45 7.96 -11.03
CA VAL A 69 -22.78 8.61 -12.17
C VAL A 69 -23.29 8.09 -13.51
N GLU A 70 -23.57 6.78 -13.63
CA GLU A 70 -24.17 6.20 -14.84
C GLU A 70 -25.59 6.76 -15.08
N GLU A 71 -26.38 6.94 -14.03
CA GLU A 71 -27.74 7.44 -14.15
C GLU A 71 -27.82 8.96 -14.37
N HIS A 72 -26.95 9.74 -13.75
CA HIS A 72 -27.07 11.21 -13.70
C HIS A 72 -25.94 11.96 -14.41
N GLY A 73 -24.97 11.24 -14.96
CA GLY A 73 -23.75 11.80 -15.52
C GLY A 73 -22.80 12.32 -14.44
N LEU A 74 -21.69 12.91 -14.87
CA LEU A 74 -20.69 13.44 -13.96
C LEU A 74 -21.20 14.75 -13.31
N PRO A 75 -21.36 14.82 -11.97
CA PRO A 75 -22.04 15.94 -11.31
C PRO A 75 -21.42 17.32 -11.57
N LEU A 76 -20.11 17.35 -11.83
CA LEU A 76 -19.32 18.56 -12.02
C LEU A 76 -18.89 18.80 -13.47
N GLU A 77 -19.35 17.99 -14.43
CA GLU A 77 -18.95 18.09 -15.83
C GLU A 77 -19.23 19.47 -16.43
N LYS A 78 -20.35 20.09 -16.04
CA LYS A 78 -20.75 21.45 -16.44
C LYS A 78 -19.84 22.59 -15.95
N HIS A 79 -18.86 22.31 -15.07
CA HIS A 79 -17.90 23.30 -14.57
C HIS A 79 -16.47 23.01 -15.00
N ARG A 80 -16.25 22.06 -15.92
CA ARG A 80 -14.92 21.73 -16.43
C ARG A 80 -14.43 22.88 -17.33
N MET A 81 -13.50 23.69 -16.83
CA MET A 81 -12.79 24.70 -17.64
C MET A 81 -11.63 24.02 -18.40
N PHE A 82 -11.46 24.38 -19.68
CA PHE A 82 -10.42 23.89 -20.59
C PHE A 82 -9.26 24.89 -20.70
#